data_AF-A0A849TY50-F1
#
_entry.id   AF-A0A849TY50-F1
#
_cell.length_a   1.000
_cell.length_b   1.000
_cell.length_c   1.000
_cell.angle_alpha   90.00
_cell.angle_beta   90.00
_cell.angle_gamma   90.00
#
_symmetry.space_group_name_H-M   'P 1'
#
loop_
_entity.id
_entity.type
_entity.pdbx_description
1 polymer ?
#
loop_
_entity_poly.entity_id
_entity_poly.type
_entity_poly.pdbx_seq_one_letter_code
_entity_poly.pdbx_strand_id
1 'polypeptide(L)' 'ADKQLENYYRWKESVEGCKQVTIEIGAGSSVGGIRNSSQNMPCTLIRINPREAEGPKNTISIPMTALAALEAIDAVLNKF' A
#
# COMPACT_ATOMS: atom_id res chain seq x y z
N ALA A 1 -5.66 22.57 11.21
CA ALA A 1 -5.39 21.20 10.76
C ALA A 1 -6.26 20.94 9.53
N ASP A 2 -5.64 20.52 8.42
CA ASP A 2 -6.29 20.37 7.11
C ASP A 2 -7.41 19.33 7.11
N LYS A 3 -8.54 19.63 6.45
CA LYS A 3 -9.71 18.75 6.33
C LYS A 3 -9.37 17.33 5.83
N GLN A 4 -8.30 17.22 5.04
CA GLN A 4 -7.77 15.95 4.55
C GLN A 4 -7.32 15.02 5.69
N LEU A 5 -6.66 15.58 6.70
CA LEU A 5 -6.16 14.80 7.84
C LEU A 5 -7.31 14.29 8.71
N GLU A 6 -8.33 15.12 8.94
CA GLU A 6 -9.54 14.73 9.67
C GLU A 6 -10.26 13.57 8.95
N ASN A 7 -10.43 13.68 7.63
CA ASN A 7 -11.07 12.64 6.84
C ASN A 7 -10.28 11.32 6.87
N TYR A 8 -8.95 11.39 6.81
CA TYR A 8 -8.08 10.21 6.92
C TYR A 8 -8.25 9.50 8.26
N TYR A 9 -8.21 10.23 9.38
CA TYR A 9 -8.38 9.62 10.71
C TYR A 9 -9.78 9.04 10.90
N ARG A 10 -10.82 9.77 10.48
CA ARG A 10 -12.21 9.26 10.54
C ARG A 10 -12.37 7.97 9.74
N TRP A 11 -11.81 7.91 8.53
CA TRP A 11 -11.83 6.69 7.74
C TRP A 11 -11.06 5.57 8.45
N LYS A 12 -9.85 5.84 8.95
CA LYS A 12 -9.01 4.85 9.63
C LYS A 12 -9.71 4.22 10.85
N GLU A 13 -10.40 5.03 11.66
CA GLU A 13 -11.23 4.55 12.77
C GLU A 13 -12.39 3.69 12.26
N SER A 14 -13.07 4.11 11.19
CA SER A 14 -14.23 3.37 10.66
C SER A 14 -13.91 1.97 10.13
N VAL A 15 -12.65 1.69 9.79
CA VAL A 15 -12.20 0.40 9.26
C VAL A 15 -11.43 -0.43 10.29
N GLU A 16 -11.28 0.04 11.52
CA GLU A 16 -10.60 -0.70 12.59
C GLU A 16 -11.27 -2.05 12.85
N GLY A 17 -10.47 -3.10 13.06
CA GLY A 17 -10.95 -4.48 13.23
C GLY A 17 -11.40 -5.19 11.94
N CYS A 18 -11.46 -4.50 10.80
CA CYS A 18 -11.74 -5.14 9.51
C CYS A 18 -10.50 -5.88 8.97
N LYS A 19 -10.70 -6.86 8.09
CA LYS A 19 -9.60 -7.44 7.30
C LYS A 19 -9.14 -6.42 6.26
N GLN A 20 -7.93 -5.89 6.46
CA GLN A 20 -7.36 -4.85 5.61
C GLN A 20 -6.15 -5.36 4.82
N VAL A 21 -5.88 -4.68 3.70
CA VAL A 21 -4.66 -4.81 2.92
C VAL A 21 -4.19 -3.40 2.60
N THR A 22 -2.91 -3.12 2.81
CA THR A 22 -2.27 -1.87 2.42
C THR A 22 -1.50 -2.09 1.13
N ILE A 23 -1.79 -1.28 0.11
CA ILE A 23 -1.06 -1.29 -1.16
C ILE A 23 -0.23 -0.02 -1.26
N GLU A 24 1.08 -0.17 -1.25
CA GLU A 24 2.05 0.92 -1.39
C GLU A 24 2.62 0.91 -2.81
N ILE A 25 2.47 2.01 -3.54
CA ILE A 25 2.86 2.12 -4.95
C ILE A 25 3.86 3.28 -5.11
N GLY A 26 5.06 2.97 -5.58
CA GLY A 26 6.08 3.97 -5.89
C GLY A 26 6.63 4.75 -4.69
N ALA A 27 6.32 4.34 -3.45
CA ALA A 27 6.86 4.99 -2.26
C ALA A 27 8.28 4.47 -1.99
N GLY A 28 9.26 5.20 -2.49
CA GLY A 28 10.66 4.97 -2.15
C GLY A 28 11.03 5.53 -0.78
N SER A 29 12.28 5.30 -0.38
CA SER A 29 12.93 5.85 0.81
C SER A 29 12.87 7.38 0.91
N SER A 30 12.68 8.09 -0.20
CA SER A 30 12.46 9.54 -0.24
C SER A 30 11.13 10.00 0.38
N VAL A 31 10.14 9.11 0.51
CA VAL A 31 8.81 9.41 1.10
C VAL A 31 8.63 8.62 2.40
N GLY A 32 9.59 8.80 3.32
CA GLY A 32 9.69 8.01 4.57
C GLY A 32 8.42 8.01 5.44
N GLY A 33 7.62 9.09 5.42
CA GLY A 33 6.38 9.17 6.20
C GLY A 33 5.33 8.13 5.80
N ILE A 34 5.14 7.90 4.50
CA ILE A 34 4.22 6.89 3.99
C ILE A 34 4.79 5.49 4.23
N ARG A 35 6.10 5.30 4.00
CA ARG A 35 6.78 4.02 4.24
C ARG A 35 6.69 3.61 5.71
N ASN A 36 6.82 4.54 6.65
CA ASN A 36 6.65 4.25 8.07
C ASN A 36 5.18 3.97 8.42
N SER A 37 4.23 4.73 7.85
CA SER A 37 2.81 4.51 8.10
C SER A 37 2.34 3.14 7.61
N SER A 38 2.73 2.73 6.40
CA SER A 38 2.31 1.47 5.78
C SER A 38 2.86 0.25 6.50
N GLN A 39 4.13 0.27 6.91
CA GLN A 39 4.80 -0.85 7.59
C GLN A 39 4.27 -1.12 9.00
N ASN A 40 3.72 -0.10 9.66
CA ASN A 40 3.19 -0.21 11.01
C ASN A 40 1.70 -0.55 11.06
N MET A 41 1.03 -0.66 9.90
CA MET A 41 -0.36 -1.12 9.88
C MET A 41 -0.39 -2.64 10.15
N PRO A 42 -1.29 -3.14 11.02
CA PRO A 42 -1.37 -4.56 11.38
C PRO A 42 -2.12 -5.36 10.30
N CYS A 43 -1.69 -5.24 9.04
CA CYS A 43 -2.35 -5.83 7.87
C CYS A 43 -1.32 -6.39 6.86
N THR A 44 -1.82 -7.04 5.80
CA THR A 44 -0.94 -7.45 4.70
C THR A 44 -0.47 -6.22 3.94
N LEU A 45 0.85 -6.11 3.73
CA LEU A 45 1.45 -5.04 2.96
C LEU A 45 1.79 -5.54 1.56
N ILE A 46 1.26 -4.91 0.53
CA ILE A 46 1.66 -5.13 -0.87
C ILE A 46 2.51 -3.94 -1.30
N ARG A 47 3.73 -4.19 -1.77
CA ARG A 47 4.66 -3.16 -2.25
C ARG A 47 4.91 -3.29 -3.73
N ILE A 48 4.56 -2.23 -4.47
CA ILE A 48 4.82 -2.11 -5.91
C ILE A 48 5.90 -1.04 -6.12
N ASN A 49 7.13 -1.48 -6.31
CA ASN A 49 8.26 -0.57 -6.54
C ASN A 49 9.39 -1.31 -7.28
N PRO A 50 9.96 -0.77 -8.38
CA PRO A 50 10.99 -1.48 -9.15
C PRO A 50 12.32 -1.66 -8.41
N ARG A 51 12.62 -0.85 -7.37
CA ARG A 51 13.93 -0.87 -6.69
C ARG A 51 13.87 -1.25 -5.22
N GLU A 52 12.81 -0.86 -4.53
CA GLU A 52 12.68 -0.99 -3.08
C GLU A 52 11.36 -1.69 -2.72
N ALA A 53 11.15 -2.89 -3.27
CA ALA A 53 9.90 -3.65 -3.08
C ALA A 53 9.86 -4.41 -1.74
N GLU A 54 11.01 -4.63 -1.11
CA GLU A 54 11.17 -5.35 0.15
C GLU A 54 10.51 -4.63 1.34
N GLY A 55 10.14 -5.40 2.37
CA GLY A 55 9.46 -4.86 3.55
C GLY A 55 9.47 -5.80 4.76
N PRO A 56 8.76 -5.42 5.84
CA PRO A 56 8.66 -6.23 7.05
C PRO A 56 7.96 -7.58 6.76
N LYS A 57 7.91 -8.44 7.78
CA LYS A 57 7.22 -9.73 7.70
C LYS A 57 5.78 -9.55 7.18
N ASN A 58 5.35 -10.46 6.30
CA ASN A 58 4.06 -10.43 5.59
C ASN A 58 3.94 -9.38 4.47
N THR A 59 5.06 -8.89 3.94
CA THR A 59 5.08 -8.09 2.72
C THR A 59 4.98 -8.98 1.48
N ILE A 60 4.09 -8.64 0.55
CA ILE A 60 4.07 -9.13 -0.82
C ILE A 60 4.82 -8.11 -1.68
N SER A 61 6.01 -8.48 -2.14
CA SER A 61 6.88 -7.61 -2.94
C SER A 61 6.63 -7.81 -4.44
N ILE A 62 6.30 -6.73 -5.14
CA ILE A 62 6.11 -6.67 -6.58
C ILE A 62 7.18 -5.72 -7.16
N PRO A 63 8.34 -6.26 -7.62
CA PRO A 63 9.45 -5.45 -8.13
C PRO A 63 9.20 -4.96 -9.56
N MET A 64 8.16 -4.14 -9.73
CA MET A 64 7.72 -3.61 -11.03
C MET A 64 7.44 -2.11 -10.91
N THR A 65 7.45 -1.42 -12.06
CA THR A 65 6.86 -0.08 -12.16
C THR A 65 5.36 -0.15 -11.86
N ALA A 66 4.80 0.94 -11.32
CA ALA A 66 3.38 1.04 -10.97
C ALA A 66 2.45 0.60 -12.12
N LEU A 67 2.64 1.14 -13.32
CA LEU A 67 1.80 0.85 -14.48
C LEU A 67 1.80 -0.66 -14.83
N ALA A 68 2.97 -1.23 -15.06
CA ALA A 68 3.09 -2.65 -15.43
C ALA A 68 2.49 -3.60 -14.37
N ALA A 69 2.61 -3.26 -13.09
CA ALA A 69 1.99 -4.06 -12.03
C ALA A 69 0.46 -3.97 -12.05
N LEU A 70 -0.09 -2.77 -12.22
CA LEU A 70 -1.53 -2.55 -12.28
C LEU A 70 -2.15 -3.19 -13.52
N GLU A 71 -1.50 -3.10 -14.69
CA GLU A 71 -1.92 -3.78 -15.92
C GLU A 71 -1.94 -5.31 -15.74
N ALA A 72 -0.91 -5.88 -15.09
CA ALA A 72 -0.87 -7.30 -14.81
C ALA A 72 -1.96 -7.75 -13.83
N ILE A 73 -2.24 -6.95 -12.79
CA ILE A 73 -3.33 -7.19 -11.84
C ILE A 73 -4.68 -7.12 -12.55
N ASP A 74 -4.90 -6.07 -13.34
CA ASP A 74 -6.13 -5.86 -14.10
C ASP A 74 -6.38 -7.01 -15.09
N ALA A 75 -5.34 -7.43 -15.80
CA ALA A 75 -5.42 -8.58 -16.71
C ALA A 75 -5.75 -9.91 -16.03
N VAL A 76 -5.51 -10.05 -14.71
CA VAL A 76 -5.92 -11.23 -13.94
C VAL A 76 -7.34 -11.06 -13.40
N LEU A 77 -7.71 -9.87 -12.94
CA LEU A 77 -9.03 -9.58 -12.38
C LEU A 77 -10.13 -9.61 -13.45
N ASN A 78 -9.85 -9.11 -14.65
CA ASN A 78 -10.81 -9.05 -15.78
C ASN A 78 -10.86 -10.33 -16.62
N LYS A 79 -10.20 -11.42 -16.19
CA LYS A 79 -10.20 -12.72 -16.89
C LYS A 79 -11.31 -13.67 -16.44
N PHE A 80 -12.23 -13.22 -15.59
CA PHE A 80 -13.38 -13.96 -15.08
C PHE A 80 -14.68 -13.17 -15.29
#